data_AF-A0A098TGF2-F1
#
_entry.id   AF-A0A098TGF2-F1
#
_cell.length_a   1.000
_cell.length_b   1.000
_cell.length_c   1.000
_cell.angle_alpha   90.00
_cell.angle_beta   90.00
_cell.angle_gamma   90.00
#
_symmetry.space_group_name_H-M   'P 1'
#
loop_
_entity.id
_entity.type
_entity.pdbx_description
1 polymer ?
#
loop_
_entity_poly.entity_id
_entity_poly.type
_entity_poly.pdbx_seq_one_letter_code
_entity_poly.pdbx_strand_id
1 'polypeptide(L)'
;MIYKLSKAIANSGQILTVTLGVLLSQGKLILYPLVSLALTILITFTVLSPLFKQVLASEVAISKKPQLFGLFCILYLLISLIITVSNVALITTISARLEGDRPSLISGLVRVAQKVLPICRYAILTTLLNLIYFLLRNTIGFFLWRFLLPPYWVLGC
;
A
#
# COMPACT_ATOMS: atom_id res chain seq x y z
N MET A 1 -19.58 -11.85 -24.34
CA MET A 1 -18.51 -11.66 -23.33
C MET A 1 -18.64 -10.32 -22.59
N ILE A 2 -18.86 -9.21 -23.31
CA ILE A 2 -18.98 -7.84 -22.77
C ILE A 2 -20.09 -7.69 -21.70
N TYR A 3 -21.24 -8.36 -21.87
CA TYR A 3 -22.37 -8.30 -20.91
C TYR A 3 -22.04 -8.88 -19.52
N LYS A 4 -21.21 -9.94 -19.44
CA LYS A 4 -20.78 -10.51 -18.15
C LYS A 4 -19.83 -9.57 -17.40
N LEU A 5 -19.00 -8.83 -18.13
CA LEU A 5 -18.04 -7.87 -17.57
C LEU A 5 -18.75 -6.66 -16.96
N SER A 6 -19.74 -6.08 -17.67
CA SER A 6 -20.57 -4.98 -17.17
C SER A 6 -21.30 -5.36 -15.87
N LYS A 7 -21.90 -6.56 -15.82
CA LYS A 7 -22.60 -7.05 -14.63
C LYS A 7 -21.67 -7.32 -13.45
N ALA A 8 -20.45 -7.82 -13.71
CA ALA A 8 -19.43 -8.00 -12.67
C ALA A 8 -18.95 -6.67 -12.08
N ILE A 9 -18.75 -5.65 -12.92
CA ILE A 9 -18.36 -4.30 -12.48
C ILE A 9 -19.47 -3.65 -11.65
N ALA A 10 -20.73 -3.74 -12.11
CA ALA A 10 -21.89 -3.20 -11.40
C ALA A 10 -22.08 -3.86 -10.03
N ASN A 11 -21.97 -5.20 -9.96
CA ASN A 11 -22.08 -5.94 -8.71
C ASN A 11 -20.95 -5.61 -7.73
N SER A 12 -19.72 -5.45 -8.23
CA SER A 12 -18.56 -5.06 -7.40
C SER A 12 -18.76 -3.67 -6.80
N GLY A 13 -19.32 -2.73 -7.58
CA GLY A 13 -19.65 -1.38 -7.11
C GLY A 13 -20.71 -1.38 -6.03
N GLN A 14 -21.78 -2.18 -6.17
CA GLN A 14 -22.81 -2.34 -5.14
C GLN A 14 -22.27 -2.96 -3.85
N ILE A 15 -21.38 -3.97 -3.95
CA ILE A 15 -20.73 -4.56 -2.78
C ILE A 15 -19.87 -3.51 -2.06
N LEU A 16 -19.15 -2.69 -2.82
CA LEU A 16 -18.33 -1.61 -2.28
C LEU A 16 -19.16 -0.58 -1.53
N THR A 17 -20.26 -0.10 -2.11
CA THR A 17 -21.12 0.92 -1.47
C THR A 17 -21.81 0.38 -0.23
N VAL A 18 -22.27 -0.87 -0.25
CA VAL A 18 -22.85 -1.53 0.94
C VAL A 18 -21.80 -1.71 2.03
N THR A 19 -20.61 -2.17 1.69
CA THR A 19 -19.51 -2.36 2.65
C THR A 19 -19.05 -1.02 3.25
N LEU A 20 -18.94 0.02 2.43
CA LEU A 20 -18.65 1.38 2.86
C LEU A 20 -19.75 1.95 3.75
N GLY A 21 -21.02 1.71 3.42
CA GLY A 21 -22.16 2.12 4.23
C GLY A 21 -22.12 1.50 5.64
N VAL A 22 -21.83 0.19 5.73
CA VAL A 22 -21.65 -0.49 7.02
C VAL A 22 -20.44 0.06 7.78
N LEU A 23 -19.33 0.31 7.10
CA LEU A 23 -18.11 0.86 7.71
C LEU A 23 -18.34 2.28 8.26
N LEU A 24 -19.03 3.14 7.50
CA LEU A 24 -19.35 4.52 7.86
C LEU A 24 -20.42 4.61 8.95
N SER A 25 -21.38 3.68 8.96
CA SER A 25 -22.38 3.57 10.04
C SER A 25 -21.74 3.35 11.41
N GLN A 26 -20.50 2.82 11.42
CA GLN A 26 -19.74 2.54 12.63
C GLN A 26 -18.46 3.39 12.66
N GLY A 27 -18.61 4.69 12.94
CA GLY A 27 -17.51 5.68 12.93
C GLY A 27 -16.27 5.36 13.78
N LYS A 28 -16.31 4.33 14.64
CA LYS A 28 -15.14 3.83 15.35
C LYS A 28 -14.22 2.94 14.50
N LEU A 29 -14.73 2.31 13.43
CA LEU A 29 -13.95 1.41 12.58
C LEU A 29 -13.15 2.17 11.51
N ILE A 30 -13.63 3.32 11.06
CA ILE A 30 -12.92 4.15 10.06
C ILE A 30 -11.60 4.72 10.58
N LEU A 31 -11.41 4.75 11.90
CA LEU A 31 -10.18 5.18 12.55
C LEU A 31 -8.97 4.32 12.15
N TYR A 32 -9.13 3.01 11.89
CA TYR A 32 -8.00 2.17 11.51
C TYR A 32 -7.39 2.55 10.15
N PRO A 33 -8.17 2.67 9.05
CA PRO A 33 -7.67 3.22 7.78
C PRO A 33 -7.12 4.64 7.90
N LEU A 34 -7.76 5.49 8.71
CA LEU A 34 -7.34 6.90 8.83
C LEU A 34 -5.98 7.02 9.52
N VAL A 35 -5.78 6.26 10.61
CA VAL A 35 -4.52 6.22 11.34
C VAL A 35 -3.41 5.62 10.48
N SER A 36 -3.70 4.55 9.71
CA SER A 36 -2.71 3.94 8.82
C SER A 36 -2.27 4.90 7.71
N LEU A 37 -3.21 5.65 7.14
CA LEU A 37 -2.94 6.68 6.13
C LEU A 37 -2.10 7.81 6.73
N ALA A 38 -2.48 8.33 7.91
CA ALA A 38 -1.73 9.39 8.58
C ALA A 38 -0.29 8.96 8.90
N LEU A 39 -0.10 7.76 9.46
CA LEU A 39 1.22 7.21 9.76
C LEU A 39 2.06 6.99 8.49
N THR A 40 1.44 6.49 7.43
CA THR A 40 2.11 6.28 6.13
C THR A 40 2.58 7.61 5.54
N ILE A 41 1.74 8.65 5.56
CA ILE A 41 2.11 9.99 5.10
C ILE A 41 3.25 10.55 5.94
N LEU A 42 3.14 10.47 7.27
CA LEU A 42 4.14 11.01 8.19
C LEU A 42 5.52 10.33 8.01
N ILE A 43 5.55 9.01 7.88
CA ILE A 43 6.79 8.25 7.66
C ILE A 43 7.35 8.52 6.27
N THR A 44 6.48 8.58 5.25
CA THR A 44 6.92 8.95 3.90
C THR A 44 7.54 10.34 3.92
N PHE A 45 6.89 11.33 4.52
CA PHE A 45 7.39 12.70 4.56
C PHE A 45 8.71 12.84 5.32
N THR A 46 8.83 12.18 6.47
CA THR A 46 10.06 12.20 7.30
C THR A 46 11.25 11.55 6.59
N VAL A 47 11.03 10.44 5.87
CA VAL A 47 12.10 9.75 5.13
C VAL A 47 12.40 10.42 3.78
N LEU A 48 11.39 10.97 3.11
CA LEU A 48 11.54 11.58 1.77
C LEU A 48 12.11 13.02 1.84
N SER A 49 11.88 13.76 2.93
CA SER A 49 12.42 15.11 3.14
C SER A 49 13.96 15.19 3.01
N PRO A 50 14.77 14.37 3.71
CA PRO A 50 16.23 14.40 3.55
C PRO A 50 16.67 13.92 2.16
N LEU A 51 15.92 13.02 1.53
CA LEU A 51 16.19 12.54 0.17
C LEU A 51 16.03 13.65 -0.86
N PHE A 52 14.97 14.46 -0.75
CA PHE A 52 14.77 15.62 -1.61
C PHE A 52 15.95 16.60 -1.50
N LYS A 53 16.40 16.91 -0.28
CA LYS A 53 17.56 17.80 -0.07
C LYS A 53 18.83 17.27 -0.74
N GLN A 54 19.10 15.96 -0.64
CA GLN A 54 20.27 15.35 -1.27
C GLN A 54 20.19 15.33 -2.80
N VAL A 55 19.00 15.10 -3.37
CA VAL A 55 18.79 15.10 -4.82
C VAL A 55 18.88 16.52 -5.39
N LEU A 56 18.32 17.54 -4.72
CA LEU A 56 18.46 18.93 -5.17
C LEU A 56 19.90 19.46 -5.01
N ALA A 57 20.65 19.01 -4.01
CA ALA A 57 22.02 19.46 -3.76
C ALA A 57 23.10 18.70 -4.56
N SER A 58 22.77 17.56 -5.16
CA SER A 58 23.72 16.73 -5.92
C SER A 58 23.33 16.69 -7.40
N GLU A 59 24.15 17.23 -8.30
CA GLU A 59 24.04 16.96 -9.76
C GLU A 59 24.33 15.49 -10.14
N VAL A 60 24.59 14.62 -9.16
CA VAL A 60 25.05 13.25 -9.37
C VAL A 60 23.90 12.26 -9.32
N ALA A 61 23.72 11.54 -10.43
CA ALA A 61 22.70 10.53 -10.67
C ALA A 61 22.48 9.56 -9.48
N ILE A 62 21.21 9.39 -9.10
CA ILE A 62 20.70 8.49 -8.04
C ILE A 62 21.23 7.05 -8.19
N SER A 63 21.58 6.64 -9.42
CA SER A 63 22.06 5.29 -9.76
C SER A 63 23.37 4.88 -9.06
N LYS A 64 24.16 5.81 -8.50
CA LYS A 64 25.47 5.49 -7.86
C LYS A 64 25.46 5.36 -6.34
N LYS A 65 24.30 5.45 -5.66
CA LYS A 65 24.24 5.42 -4.19
C LYS A 65 23.44 4.21 -3.67
N PRO A 66 24.08 3.05 -3.41
CA PRO A 66 23.39 1.86 -2.89
C PRO A 66 22.68 2.11 -1.54
N GLN A 67 23.15 3.10 -0.78
CA GLN A 67 22.52 3.55 0.47
C GLN A 67 21.10 4.07 0.26
N LEU A 68 20.83 4.78 -0.85
CA LEU A 68 19.49 5.30 -1.16
C LEU A 68 18.52 4.17 -1.49
N PHE A 69 18.99 3.16 -2.20
CA PHE A 69 18.19 1.97 -2.51
C PHE A 69 17.83 1.18 -1.25
N GLY A 70 18.80 0.97 -0.34
CA GLY A 70 18.54 0.33 0.96
C GLY A 70 17.50 1.09 1.79
N LEU A 71 17.60 2.42 1.85
CA LEU A 71 16.63 3.26 2.56
C LEU A 71 15.23 3.16 1.94
N PHE A 72 15.13 3.14 0.62
CA PHE A 72 13.86 2.95 -0.09
C PHE A 72 13.22 1.59 0.24
N CYS A 73 13.99 0.51 0.24
CA CYS A 73 13.51 -0.82 0.62
C CYS A 73 12.99 -0.86 2.06
N ILE A 74 13.71 -0.24 3.01
CA ILE A 74 13.29 -0.17 4.42
C ILE A 74 11.99 0.65 4.55
N LEU A 75 11.92 1.81 3.90
CA LEU A 75 10.71 2.64 3.88
C LEU A 75 9.52 1.84 3.34
N TYR A 76 9.71 1.14 2.22
CA TYR A 76 8.66 0.37 1.59
C TYR A 76 8.17 -0.80 2.47
N LEU A 77 9.09 -1.45 3.18
CA LEU A 77 8.75 -2.49 4.16
C LEU A 77 7.96 -1.92 5.34
N LEU A 78 8.37 -0.76 5.89
CA LEU A 78 7.68 -0.10 6.99
C LEU A 78 6.25 0.30 6.60
N ILE A 79 6.07 0.88 5.42
CA ILE A 79 4.74 1.24 4.90
C ILE A 79 3.87 -0.01 4.75
N SER A 80 4.43 -1.08 4.16
CA SER A 80 3.73 -2.35 3.98
C SER A 80 3.32 -2.97 5.32
N LEU A 81 4.16 -2.86 6.34
CA LEU A 81 3.90 -3.35 7.69
C LEU A 81 2.76 -2.56 8.35
N ILE A 82 2.79 -1.22 8.28
CA ILE A 82 1.75 -0.35 8.86
C ILE A 82 0.39 -0.66 8.23
N ILE A 83 0.33 -0.72 6.90
CA ILE A 83 -0.90 -1.03 6.18
C ILE A 83 -1.43 -2.41 6.59
N THR A 84 -0.55 -3.42 6.65
CA THR A 84 -0.92 -4.78 7.03
C THR A 84 -1.45 -4.83 8.47
N VAL A 85 -0.75 -4.20 9.42
CA VAL A 85 -1.14 -4.12 10.83
C VAL A 85 -2.53 -3.51 10.97
N SER A 86 -2.79 -2.38 10.31
CA SER A 86 -4.08 -1.71 10.37
C SER A 86 -5.20 -2.51 9.70
N ASN A 87 -4.92 -3.19 8.60
CA ASN A 87 -5.90 -4.07 7.94
C ASN A 87 -6.25 -5.27 8.82
N VAL A 88 -5.27 -5.90 9.47
CA VAL A 88 -5.52 -7.00 10.42
C VAL A 88 -6.26 -6.50 11.66
N ALA A 89 -5.95 -5.29 12.16
CA ALA A 89 -6.68 -4.66 13.26
C ALA A 89 -8.16 -4.44 12.91
N LEU A 90 -8.44 -3.96 11.70
CA LEU A 90 -9.79 -3.75 11.21
C LEU A 90 -10.55 -5.08 11.11
N ILE A 91 -9.97 -6.08 10.46
CA ILE A 91 -10.61 -7.39 10.26
C ILE A 91 -10.89 -8.07 11.61
N THR A 92 -9.91 -8.09 12.52
CA THR A 92 -10.08 -8.71 13.85
C THR A 92 -11.13 -7.99 14.70
N THR A 93 -11.25 -6.67 14.58
CA THR A 93 -12.29 -5.88 15.26
C THR A 93 -13.67 -6.16 14.67
N ILE A 94 -13.79 -6.28 13.35
CA ILE A 94 -15.04 -6.63 12.67
C ILE A 94 -15.49 -8.04 13.09
N SER A 95 -14.59 -9.02 13.07
CA SER A 95 -14.89 -10.39 13.50
C SER A 95 -15.39 -10.44 14.94
N ALA A 96 -14.72 -9.76 15.86
CA ALA A 96 -15.14 -9.65 17.25
C ALA A 96 -16.55 -9.04 17.39
N ARG A 97 -16.85 -8.02 16.59
CA ARG A 97 -18.17 -7.36 16.59
C ARG A 97 -19.27 -8.29 16.09
N LEU A 98 -19.01 -9.09 15.06
CA LEU A 98 -19.95 -10.07 14.53
C LEU A 98 -20.28 -11.18 15.54
N GLU A 99 -19.33 -11.49 16.43
CA GLU A 99 -19.51 -12.41 17.55
C GLU A 99 -20.30 -11.78 18.74
N GLY A 100 -20.69 -10.50 18.62
CA GLY A 100 -21.48 -9.79 19.65
C GLY A 100 -20.65 -8.96 20.64
N ASP A 101 -19.32 -8.94 20.52
CA ASP A 101 -18.45 -8.13 21.37
C ASP A 101 -18.60 -6.62 21.06
N ARG A 102 -18.23 -5.73 21.98
CA ARG A 102 -18.14 -4.28 21.76
C ARG A 102 -16.68 -3.82 21.73
N PRO A 103 -15.91 -4.22 20.71
CA PRO A 103 -14.47 -3.98 20.70
C PRO A 103 -14.13 -2.49 20.58
N SER A 104 -13.12 -2.08 21.33
CA SER A 104 -12.48 -0.77 21.27
C SER A 104 -11.24 -0.79 20.37
N LEU A 105 -10.72 0.38 19.99
CA LEU A 105 -9.46 0.49 19.23
C LEU A 105 -8.29 -0.23 19.91
N ILE A 106 -8.21 -0.12 21.24
CA ILE A 106 -7.17 -0.76 22.06
C ILE A 106 -7.31 -2.28 21.98
N SER A 107 -8.54 -2.81 22.05
CA SER A 107 -8.78 -4.25 21.96
C SER A 107 -8.35 -4.83 20.60
N GLY A 108 -8.52 -4.08 19.51
CA GLY A 108 -8.03 -4.48 18.19
C GLY A 108 -6.50 -4.53 18.14
N LEU A 109 -5.81 -3.53 18.72
CA LEU A 109 -4.35 -3.53 18.80
C LEU A 109 -3.80 -4.71 19.64
N VAL A 110 -4.46 -5.06 20.74
CA VAL A 110 -4.08 -6.22 21.56
C VAL A 110 -4.24 -7.54 20.78
N ARG A 111 -5.35 -7.71 20.05
CA ARG A 111 -5.59 -8.89 19.19
C ARG A 111 -4.57 -8.98 18.05
N VAL A 112 -4.12 -7.83 17.54
CA VAL A 112 -3.05 -7.75 16.53
C VAL A 112 -1.69 -8.11 17.12
N ALA A 113 -1.40 -7.69 18.35
CA ALA A 113 -0.15 -8.01 19.04
C ALA A 113 0.08 -9.54 19.14
N GLN A 114 -1.00 -10.31 19.28
CA GLN A 114 -0.96 -11.78 19.28
C GLN A 114 -0.61 -12.39 17.91
N LYS A 115 -0.71 -11.61 16.82
CA LYS A 115 -0.48 -12.02 15.43
C LYS A 115 0.72 -11.31 14.79
N VAL A 116 1.63 -10.74 15.58
CA VAL A 116 2.80 -9.99 15.06
C VAL A 116 3.65 -10.83 14.12
N LEU A 117 3.97 -12.08 14.50
CA LEU A 117 4.80 -12.95 13.67
C LEU A 117 4.22 -13.24 12.28
N PRO A 118 2.95 -13.69 12.13
CA PRO A 118 2.35 -13.88 10.81
C PRO A 118 2.21 -12.57 10.03
N ILE A 119 1.94 -11.44 10.70
CA ILE A 119 1.90 -10.12 10.05
C ILE A 119 3.25 -9.75 9.45
N CYS A 120 4.34 -9.93 10.21
CA CYS A 120 5.69 -9.63 9.73
C CYS A 120 6.07 -10.50 8.52
N ARG A 121 5.76 -11.80 8.56
CA ARG A 121 6.02 -12.71 7.42
C ARG A 121 5.26 -12.28 6.18
N TYR A 122 3.97 -11.95 6.34
CA TYR A 122 3.15 -11.48 5.23
C TYR A 122 3.64 -10.14 4.66
N ALA A 123 4.02 -9.19 5.53
CA ALA A 123 4.54 -7.90 5.11
C ALA A 123 5.83 -8.05 4.30
N ILE A 124 6.78 -8.88 4.78
CA ILE A 124 8.04 -9.15 4.06
C ILE A 124 7.76 -9.75 2.68
N LEU A 125 6.90 -10.79 2.60
CA LEU A 125 6.57 -11.42 1.33
C LEU A 125 5.91 -10.43 0.36
N THR A 126 4.96 -9.65 0.83
CA THR A 126 4.27 -8.62 0.04
C THR A 126 5.26 -7.56 -0.48
N THR A 127 6.17 -7.09 0.37
CA THR A 127 7.22 -6.15 -0.01
C THR A 127 8.15 -6.75 -1.07
N LEU A 128 8.59 -7.99 -0.91
CA LEU A 128 9.44 -8.67 -1.87
C LEU A 128 8.74 -8.83 -3.22
N LEU A 129 7.48 -9.27 -3.24
CA LEU A 129 6.70 -9.42 -4.46
C LEU A 129 6.52 -8.08 -5.18
N ASN A 130 6.26 -7.00 -4.45
CA ASN A 130 6.13 -5.67 -5.04
C ASN A 130 7.46 -5.12 -5.57
N LEU A 131 8.57 -5.37 -4.89
CA LEU A 131 9.90 -5.00 -5.39
C LEU A 131 10.23 -5.78 -6.67
N ILE A 132 9.96 -7.08 -6.69
CA ILE A 132 10.10 -7.93 -7.88
C ILE A 132 9.20 -7.38 -9.00
N TYR A 133 7.93 -7.10 -8.74
CA TYR A 133 7.01 -6.51 -9.71
C TYR A 133 7.51 -5.16 -10.25
N PHE A 134 8.03 -4.30 -9.38
CA PHE A 134 8.59 -3.02 -9.78
C PHE A 134 9.81 -3.18 -10.69
N LEU A 135 10.72 -4.11 -10.37
CA LEU A 135 11.89 -4.42 -11.19
C LEU A 135 11.48 -5.02 -12.54
N LEU A 136 10.59 -6.01 -12.55
CA LEU A 136 10.04 -6.61 -13.77
C LEU A 136 9.33 -5.56 -14.63
N ARG A 137 8.51 -4.69 -14.03
CA ARG A 137 7.83 -3.60 -14.74
C ARG A 137 8.82 -2.64 -15.37
N ASN A 138 9.93 -2.33 -14.69
CA ASN A 138 10.95 -1.43 -15.24
C ASN A 138 11.73 -2.08 -16.40
N THR A 139 12.02 -3.38 -16.31
CA THR A 139 12.74 -4.13 -17.36
C THR A 139 11.84 -4.44 -18.57
N ILE A 140 10.62 -4.92 -18.34
CA ILE A 140 9.66 -5.30 -19.39
C ILE A 140 8.98 -4.06 -19.97
N GLY A 141 8.70 -3.04 -19.16
CA GLY A 141 8.15 -1.76 -19.62
C GLY A 141 9.08 -1.05 -20.60
N PHE A 142 10.40 -1.16 -20.42
CA PHE A 142 11.39 -0.71 -21.40
C PHE A 142 11.30 -1.48 -22.73
N PHE A 143 11.12 -2.81 -22.66
CA PHE A 143 11.00 -3.66 -23.85
C PHE A 143 9.69 -3.42 -24.62
N LEU A 144 8.57 -3.31 -23.92
CA LEU A 144 7.25 -2.95 -24.48
C LEU A 144 7.23 -1.52 -25.01
N TRP A 145 7.82 -0.53 -24.32
CA TRP A 145 7.98 0.84 -24.82
C TRP A 145 8.79 0.87 -26.12
N ARG A 146 9.88 0.08 -26.20
CA ARG A 146 10.77 0.02 -27.37
C ARG A 146 10.11 -0.61 -28.60
N PHE A 147 9.18 -1.55 -28.42
CA PHE A 147 8.59 -2.31 -29.53
C PHE A 147 7.12 -1.96 -29.86
N LEU A 148 6.35 -1.42 -28.91
CA LEU A 148 4.91 -1.20 -29.08
C LEU A 148 4.54 0.25 -29.44
N LEU A 149 5.40 1.24 -29.17
CA LEU A 149 5.17 2.65 -29.54
C LEU A 149 6.01 3.05 -30.77
N PRO A 150 5.37 3.53 -31.86
CA PRO A 150 6.10 3.97 -33.05
C PRO A 150 6.94 5.23 -32.77
N PRO A 151 8.10 5.38 -33.44
CA PRO A 151 9.15 6.35 -33.07
C PRO A 151 8.84 7.84 -33.32
N TYR A 152 7.61 8.23 -33.69
CA TYR A 152 7.31 9.62 -34.08
C TYR A 152 6.92 10.57 -32.93
N TRP A 153 6.90 10.12 -31.67
CA TRP A 153 6.58 10.97 -30.51
C TRP A 153 7.80 11.51 -29.73
N VAL A 154 9.03 11.33 -30.25
CA VAL A 154 10.27 11.73 -29.55
C VAL A 154 10.82 13.11 -30.01
N LEU A 155 10.11 13.83 -30.89
CA LEU A 155 10.44 15.22 -31.25
C LEU A 155 9.38 16.16 -30.68
N GLY A 156 9.49 16.43 -29.39
CA GLY A 156 8.71 17.43 -28.68
C GLY A 156 9.42 17.77 -27.39
N CYS A 157 10.53 18.51 -27.52
CA CYS A 157 11.07 19.33 -26.44
C CYS A 157 9.99 20.22 -25.83
#